data_AF-A0A820SZB6-F1
#
_entry.id   AF-A0A820SZB6-F1
#
_cell.length_a   1.000
_cell.length_b   1.000
_cell.length_c   1.000
_cell.angle_alpha   90.00
_cell.angle_beta   90.00
_cell.angle_gamma   90.00
#
_symmetry.space_group_name_H-M   'P 1'
#
loop_
_entity.id
_entity.type
_entity.pdbx_description
1 polymer ?
#
loop_
_entity_poly.entity_id
_entity_poly.type
_entity_poly.pdbx_seq_one_letter_code
_entity_poly.pdbx_strand_id
1 'polypeptide(L)'
;DLKHIICSITIADTELTVNKLLDALRNLNKQKHQIPESNNSSIKLPDGLPHSAISLRDAYFAIKTRAIPLNEAVGHILAENIIPYPPGIPLLVPGEIMEQSHLDYIRHLIERGSSIVGMEDLSLQMIRIVDE
;
A
#
# COMPACT_ATOMS: atom_id res chain seq x y z
N ASP A 1 -8.42 7.63 -1.22
CA ASP A 1 -7.43 7.75 -0.14
C ASP A 1 -8.18 7.74 1.20
N LEU A 2 -7.50 7.59 2.33
CA LEU A 2 -8.12 7.52 3.67
C LEU A 2 -8.85 8.82 4.05
N LYS A 3 -8.37 9.97 3.57
CA LYS A 3 -8.95 11.30 3.88
C LYS A 3 -9.16 12.19 2.65
N HIS A 4 -8.68 11.75 1.48
CA HIS A 4 -8.71 12.54 0.26
C HIS A 4 -9.45 11.80 -0.87
N ILE A 5 -10.16 12.59 -1.67
CA ILE A 5 -10.80 12.16 -2.91
C ILE A 5 -10.15 12.97 -4.02
N ILE A 6 -9.74 12.30 -5.09
CA ILE A 6 -9.20 12.94 -6.29
C ILE A 6 -10.26 12.80 -7.38
N CYS A 7 -10.61 13.92 -8.02
CA CYS A 7 -11.50 13.95 -9.17
C CYS A 7 -10.71 14.46 -10.38
N SER A 8 -10.65 13.68 -11.45
CA SER A 8 -9.97 14.07 -12.69
C SER A 8 -10.97 14.74 -13.61
N ILE A 9 -10.69 15.99 -14.01
CA ILE A 9 -11.45 16.73 -15.01
C ILE A 9 -10.62 16.78 -16.30
N THR A 10 -11.26 16.45 -17.42
CA THR A 10 -10.63 16.29 -18.73
C THR A 10 -11.39 17.08 -19.80
N ILE A 11 -10.89 17.09 -21.03
CA ILE A 11 -11.57 17.73 -22.17
C ILE A 11 -12.93 17.07 -22.52
N ALA A 12 -13.21 15.87 -22.00
CA ALA A 12 -14.48 15.19 -22.21
C ALA A 12 -15.57 15.65 -21.21
N ASP A 13 -15.19 16.41 -20.19
CA ASP A 13 -16.12 16.91 -19.18
C ASP A 13 -16.82 18.18 -19.65
N THR A 14 -18.10 18.27 -19.32
CA THR A 14 -18.96 19.41 -19.65
C THR A 14 -19.39 20.10 -18.37
N GLU A 15 -19.86 21.34 -18.50
CA GLU A 15 -20.46 22.06 -17.36
C GLU A 15 -21.58 21.24 -16.69
N LEU A 16 -22.35 20.48 -17.48
CA LEU A 16 -23.39 19.58 -16.97
C LEU A 16 -22.82 18.45 -16.10
N THR A 17 -21.74 17.78 -16.51
CA THR A 17 -21.15 16.68 -15.74
C THR A 17 -20.50 17.18 -14.46
N VAL A 18 -19.82 18.33 -14.52
CA VAL A 18 -19.22 18.99 -13.35
C VAL A 18 -20.29 19.44 -12.34
N ASN A 19 -21.39 20.03 -12.80
CA ASN A 19 -22.47 20.46 -11.91
C ASN A 19 -23.13 19.27 -11.19
N LYS A 20 -23.31 18.12 -11.86
CA LYS A 20 -23.80 16.90 -11.22
C LYS A 20 -22.89 16.44 -10.07
N LEU A 21 -21.57 16.50 -10.27
CA LEU A 21 -20.59 16.18 -9.21
C LEU A 21 -20.71 17.15 -8.03
N LEU A 22 -20.77 18.46 -8.30
CA LEU A 22 -20.90 19.49 -7.26
C LEU A 22 -22.18 19.31 -6.44
N ASP A 23 -23.29 19.03 -7.10
CA ASP A 23 -24.57 18.82 -6.41
C ASP A 23 -24.56 17.56 -5.56
N ALA A 24 -23.96 16.47 -6.03
CA ALA A 24 -23.76 15.26 -5.24
C ALA A 24 -22.92 15.53 -3.98
N LEU A 25 -21.78 16.23 -4.11
CA LEU A 25 -20.92 16.59 -2.97
C LEU A 25 -21.64 17.49 -1.96
N ARG A 26 -22.39 18.48 -2.44
CA ARG A 26 -23.22 19.36 -1.58
C ARG A 26 -24.30 18.57 -0.84
N ASN A 27 -24.92 17.61 -1.51
CA ASN A 27 -25.95 16.76 -0.89
C ASN A 27 -25.35 15.82 0.15
N LEU A 28 -24.17 15.26 -0.08
CA LEU A 28 -23.43 14.49 0.92
C LEU A 28 -23.11 15.33 2.16
N ASN A 29 -22.66 16.57 1.99
CA ASN A 29 -22.36 17.46 3.11
C ASN A 29 -23.60 17.86 3.93
N LYS A 30 -24.80 17.89 3.33
CA LYS A 30 -26.05 18.15 4.06
C LYS A 30 -26.45 17.00 4.97
N GLN A 31 -25.99 15.78 4.67
CA GLN A 31 -26.22 14.62 5.54
C GLN A 31 -25.24 14.70 6.71
N LYS A 32 -25.74 15.03 7.91
CA LYS A 32 -24.95 15.02 9.15
C LYS A 32 -24.57 13.57 9.51
N HIS A 33 -23.45 13.10 8.98
CA HIS A 33 -22.83 11.86 9.43
C HIS A 33 -21.98 12.17 10.66
N GLN A 34 -22.20 11.44 11.76
CA GLN A 34 -21.27 11.45 12.89
C GLN A 34 -19.99 10.76 12.41
N ILE A 35 -18.91 11.53 12.24
CA ILE A 35 -17.61 10.96 11.92
C ILE A 35 -17.05 10.40 13.23
N PRO A 36 -16.77 9.09 13.32
CA PRO A 36 -16.10 8.53 14.50
C PRO A 36 -14.77 9.26 14.72
N GLU A 37 -14.46 9.63 15.96
CA GLU A 37 -13.14 10.18 16.30
C GLU A 37 -12.07 9.16 15.92
N SER A 38 -11.31 9.45 14.86
CA SER A 38 -10.17 8.62 14.49
C SER A 38 -9.01 8.92 15.43
N ASN A 39 -8.53 7.91 16.17
CA ASN A 39 -7.26 8.00 16.88
C ASN A 39 -6.14 8.34 15.90
N ASN A 40 -5.71 9.61 15.86
CA ASN A 40 -4.56 10.07 15.11
C ASN A 40 -3.27 9.62 15.83
N SER A 41 -2.98 8.32 15.88
CA SER A 41 -1.59 7.90 16.09
C SER A 41 -0.84 8.22 14.79
N SER A 42 0.12 9.15 14.87
CA SER A 42 1.03 9.44 13.76
C SER A 42 1.92 8.23 13.55
N ILE A 43 1.80 7.59 12.39
CA ILE A 43 2.68 6.49 12.02
C ILE A 43 4.02 7.09 11.64
N LYS A 44 5.11 6.54 12.18
CA LYS A 44 6.44 6.83 11.66
C LYS A 44 6.63 5.99 10.41
N LEU A 45 6.89 6.65 9.29
CA LEU A 45 7.38 5.95 8.10
C LEU A 45 8.70 5.24 8.45
N PRO A 46 9.01 4.12 7.79
CA PRO A 46 10.35 3.54 7.84
C PRO A 46 11.39 4.61 7.48
N ASP A 47 12.50 4.63 8.21
CA ASP A 47 13.56 5.60 7.99
C ASP A 47 14.41 5.22 6.78
N GLY A 48 14.63 6.16 5.87
CA GLY A 48 15.53 5.96 4.72
C GLY A 48 14.92 5.13 3.57
N LEU A 49 15.80 4.70 2.66
CA LEU A 49 15.43 3.79 1.57
C LEU A 49 15.71 2.35 2.00
N PRO A 50 14.90 1.37 1.56
CA PRO A 50 15.16 -0.04 1.82
C PRO A 50 16.54 -0.49 1.33
N HIS A 51 17.13 -1.45 2.02
CA HIS A 51 18.41 -2.02 1.61
C HIS A 51 18.25 -2.95 0.40
N SER A 52 18.90 -2.63 -0.72
CA SER A 52 18.95 -3.49 -1.91
C SER A 52 20.07 -4.53 -1.77
N ALA A 53 19.70 -5.81 -1.74
CA ALA A 53 20.64 -6.93 -1.66
C ALA A 53 21.07 -7.44 -3.04
N ILE A 54 20.11 -7.53 -3.96
CA ILE A 54 20.33 -7.94 -5.35
C ILE A 54 19.52 -7.03 -6.28
N SER A 55 19.83 -7.09 -7.58
CA SER A 55 19.09 -6.28 -8.54
C SER A 55 17.62 -6.72 -8.62
N LEU A 56 16.73 -5.76 -8.88
CA LEU A 56 15.31 -6.03 -9.12
C LEU A 56 15.11 -7.12 -10.18
N ARG A 57 15.95 -7.12 -11.23
CA ARG A 57 15.93 -8.13 -12.29
C ARG A 57 16.24 -9.52 -11.73
N ASP A 58 17.31 -9.65 -10.95
CA ASP A 58 17.75 -10.96 -10.45
C ASP A 58 16.74 -11.53 -9.46
N ALA A 59 16.18 -10.68 -8.60
CA ALA A 59 15.13 -11.09 -7.67
C ALA A 59 13.85 -11.50 -8.41
N TYR A 60 13.42 -10.72 -9.41
CA TYR A 60 12.22 -11.01 -10.19
C TYR A 60 12.34 -12.31 -11.01
N PHE A 61 13.54 -12.61 -11.52
CA PHE A 61 13.82 -13.84 -12.27
C PHE A 61 14.48 -14.93 -11.42
N ALA A 62 14.42 -14.82 -10.10
CA ALA A 62 15.01 -15.81 -9.21
C ALA A 62 14.35 -17.18 -9.44
N ILE A 63 15.17 -18.17 -9.80
CA ILE A 63 14.70 -19.55 -10.06
C ILE A 63 14.18 -20.18 -8.77
N LYS A 64 14.81 -19.85 -7.63
CA LYS A 64 14.44 -20.36 -6.32
C LYS A 64 13.75 -19.26 -5.51
N THR A 65 12.47 -19.46 -5.26
CA THR A 65 11.69 -18.62 -4.36
C THR A 65 10.76 -19.49 -3.55
N ARG A 66 10.47 -19.09 -2.32
CA ARG A 66 9.52 -19.78 -1.45
C ARG A 66 8.65 -18.80 -0.67
N ALA A 67 7.43 -19.22 -0.38
CA ALA A 67 6.52 -18.47 0.46
C ALA A 67 6.81 -18.75 1.94
N ILE A 68 6.86 -17.69 2.74
CA ILE A 68 7.02 -17.74 4.20
C ILE A 68 5.96 -16.86 4.87
N PRO A 69 5.64 -17.09 6.15
CA PRO A 69 4.78 -16.18 6.89
C PRO A 69 5.33 -14.75 6.85
N LEU A 70 4.48 -13.75 6.61
CA LEU A 70 4.87 -12.34 6.56
C LEU A 70 5.62 -11.89 7.83
N ASN A 71 5.25 -12.47 8.97
CA ASN A 71 5.86 -12.21 10.26
C ASN A 71 7.31 -12.70 10.37
N GLU A 72 7.73 -13.61 9.49
CA GLU A 72 9.07 -14.20 9.46
C GLU A 72 9.94 -13.58 8.36
N ALA A 73 9.42 -12.63 7.58
CA ALA A 73 10.11 -12.11 6.40
C ALA A 73 11.23 -11.11 6.69
N VAL A 74 11.32 -10.60 7.92
CA VAL A 74 12.40 -9.69 8.33
C VAL A 74 13.76 -10.38 8.15
N GLY A 75 14.68 -9.69 7.48
CA GLY A 75 16.01 -10.18 7.15
C GLY A 75 16.10 -10.96 5.84
N HIS A 76 14.98 -11.25 5.18
CA HIS A 76 14.98 -11.95 3.89
C HIS A 76 14.89 -11.00 2.70
N ILE A 77 15.45 -11.45 1.57
CA ILE A 77 15.35 -10.77 0.27
C ILE A 77 13.99 -11.07 -0.33
N LEU A 78 13.20 -10.04 -0.62
CA LEU A 78 11.87 -10.21 -1.18
C LEU A 78 11.91 -10.63 -2.65
N ALA A 79 10.95 -11.47 -3.04
CA ALA A 79 10.72 -11.87 -4.43
C ALA A 79 9.45 -11.23 -5.02
N GLU A 80 8.75 -10.39 -4.25
CA GLU A 80 7.47 -9.77 -4.61
C GLU A 80 7.44 -8.29 -4.27
N ASN A 81 6.46 -7.58 -4.85
CA ASN A 81 6.23 -6.18 -4.52
C ASN A 81 5.31 -6.06 -3.31
N ILE A 82 5.57 -5.08 -2.45
CA ILE A 82 4.63 -4.65 -1.40
C ILE A 82 4.25 -3.20 -1.70
N ILE A 83 3.02 -2.99 -2.17
CA ILE A 83 2.50 -1.68 -2.57
C ILE A 83 1.25 -1.39 -1.73
N PRO A 84 1.37 -0.71 -0.58
CA PRO A 84 0.21 -0.34 0.21
C PRO A 84 -0.62 0.72 -0.50
N TYR A 85 -1.94 0.57 -0.46
CA TYR A 85 -2.89 1.55 -0.98
C TYR A 85 -3.87 2.00 0.11
N PRO A 86 -3.96 3.32 0.37
CA PRO A 86 -3.11 4.41 -0.14
C PRO A 86 -1.70 4.41 0.50
N PRO A 87 -0.67 5.03 -0.13
CA PRO A 87 -0.71 5.92 -1.30
C PRO A 87 -0.68 5.22 -2.68
N GLY A 88 -0.38 3.93 -2.76
CA GLY A 88 -0.29 3.21 -4.05
C GLY A 88 1.06 3.30 -4.75
N ILE A 89 2.15 3.52 -4.00
CA ILE A 89 3.52 3.43 -4.50
C ILE A 89 4.25 2.27 -3.81
N PRO A 90 5.28 1.67 -4.42
CA PRO A 90 6.02 0.60 -3.80
C PRO A 90 6.64 1.03 -2.47
N LEU A 91 6.34 0.24 -1.43
CA LEU A 91 7.04 0.29 -0.15
C LEU A 91 8.31 -0.57 -0.22
N LEU A 92 8.17 -1.77 -0.78
CA LEU A 92 9.27 -2.67 -1.07
C LEU A 92 9.11 -3.28 -2.46
N VAL A 93 10.23 -3.52 -3.12
CA VAL A 93 10.31 -4.20 -4.42
C VAL A 93 11.19 -5.47 -4.31
N PRO A 94 11.07 -6.42 -5.26
CA PRO A 94 11.94 -7.59 -5.27
C PRO A 94 13.43 -7.21 -5.25
N GLY A 95 14.22 -7.93 -4.47
CA GLY A 95 15.65 -7.71 -4.31
C GLY A 95 16.02 -6.82 -3.12
N GLU A 96 15.04 -6.20 -2.47
CA GLU A 96 15.21 -5.49 -1.21
C GLU A 96 15.04 -6.42 -0.01
N ILE A 97 15.69 -6.07 1.11
CA ILE A 97 15.58 -6.80 2.37
C ILE A 97 14.44 -6.19 3.20
N MET A 98 13.56 -7.05 3.74
CA MET A 98 12.58 -6.58 4.72
C MET A 98 13.25 -6.30 6.07
N GLU A 99 12.92 -5.16 6.66
CA GLU A 99 13.40 -4.75 7.99
C GLU A 99 12.21 -4.70 8.95
N GLN A 100 12.48 -4.66 10.25
CA GLN A 100 11.42 -4.62 11.26
C GLN A 100 10.51 -3.39 11.09
N SER A 101 11.10 -2.24 10.75
CA SER A 101 10.38 -0.99 10.47
C SER A 101 9.36 -1.14 9.34
N HIS A 102 9.72 -1.87 8.28
CA HIS A 102 8.84 -2.17 7.16
C HIS A 102 7.65 -3.03 7.60
N LEU A 103 7.91 -4.12 8.33
CA LEU A 103 6.86 -5.02 8.82
C LEU A 103 5.88 -4.31 9.77
N ASP A 104 6.40 -3.51 10.70
CA ASP A 104 5.58 -2.74 11.64
C ASP A 104 4.69 -1.74 10.90
N TYR A 105 5.24 -1.06 9.89
CA TYR A 105 4.48 -0.14 9.04
C TYR A 105 3.38 -0.85 8.25
N ILE A 106 3.69 -2.01 7.64
CA ILE A 106 2.74 -2.83 6.90
C ILE A 106 1.56 -3.26 7.79
N ARG A 107 1.84 -3.81 8.98
CA ARG A 107 0.79 -4.24 9.92
C ARG A 107 -0.11 -3.08 10.31
N HIS A 108 0.48 -1.93 10.61
CA HIS A 108 -0.28 -0.74 10.95
C HIS A 108 -1.23 -0.31 9.81
N LEU A 109 -0.77 -0.38 8.56
CA LEU A 109 -1.61 -0.05 7.41
C LEU A 109 -2.77 -1.04 7.26
N ILE A 110 -2.52 -2.35 7.41
CA ILE A 110 -3.56 -3.39 7.36
C ILE A 110 -4.62 -3.14 8.46
N GLU A 111 -4.21 -2.84 9.68
CA GLU A 111 -5.11 -2.54 10.80
C GLU A 111 -6.04 -1.35 10.53
N ARG A 112 -5.60 -0.40 9.69
CA ARG A 112 -6.39 0.78 9.28
C ARG A 112 -7.20 0.56 8.01
N GLY A 113 -7.25 -0.66 7.50
CA GLY A 113 -8.02 -1.01 6.31
C GLY A 113 -7.35 -0.61 5.00
N SER A 114 -6.04 -0.31 5.00
CA SER A 114 -5.28 -0.21 3.75
C SER A 114 -5.17 -1.58 3.10
N SER A 115 -5.30 -1.62 1.78
CA SER A 115 -5.02 -2.83 1.00
C SER A 115 -3.54 -2.88 0.61
N ILE A 116 -3.04 -4.07 0.33
CA ILE A 116 -1.70 -4.27 -0.23
C ILE A 116 -1.85 -4.88 -1.61
N VAL A 117 -1.12 -4.30 -2.57
CA VAL A 117 -1.05 -4.76 -3.96
C VAL A 117 0.35 -5.30 -4.21
N GLY A 118 0.46 -6.34 -5.05
CA GLY A 118 1.75 -6.88 -5.51
C GLY A 118 2.21 -8.16 -4.84
N MET A 119 1.55 -8.58 -3.76
CA MET A 119 1.75 -9.89 -3.13
C MET A 119 0.92 -10.95 -3.86
N GLU A 120 1.44 -12.17 -4.02
CA GLU A 120 0.69 -13.31 -4.59
C GLU A 120 -0.43 -13.76 -3.64
N ASP A 121 -0.17 -13.78 -2.34
CA ASP A 121 -1.16 -14.13 -1.32
C ASP A 121 -2.05 -12.93 -0.96
N LEU A 122 -3.31 -12.97 -1.42
CA LEU A 122 -4.32 -11.95 -1.14
C LEU A 122 -4.78 -11.94 0.33
N SER A 123 -4.49 -12.99 1.10
CA SER A 123 -4.79 -13.01 2.54
C SER A 123 -3.76 -12.24 3.38
N LEU A 124 -2.66 -11.80 2.77
CA LEU A 124 -1.55 -11.08 3.39
C LEU A 124 -0.87 -11.85 4.54
N GLN A 125 -1.01 -13.17 4.56
CA GLN A 125 -0.41 -14.02 5.58
C GLN A 125 0.98 -14.50 5.17
N MET A 126 1.17 -14.70 3.87
CA MET A 126 2.39 -15.22 3.28
C MET A 126 3.02 -14.19 2.34
N ILE A 127 4.34 -14.25 2.24
CA ILE A 127 5.13 -13.45 1.29
C ILE A 127 6.21 -14.31 0.67
N ARG A 128 6.53 -14.09 -0.60
CA ARG A 128 7.64 -14.79 -1.24
C ARG A 128 8.97 -14.09 -1.01
N ILE A 129 9.97 -14.92 -0.75
CA ILE A 129 11.37 -14.52 -0.66
C ILE A 129 12.21 -15.26 -1.69
N VAL A 130 13.35 -14.67 -2.02
CA VAL A 130 14.42 -15.36 -2.76
C VAL A 130 15.05 -16.38 -1.83
N ASP A 131 15.17 -17.62 -2.31
CA ASP A 131 15.74 -18.73 -1.54
C ASP A 131 17.16 -19.02 -2.07
N GLU A 132 18.09 -19.38 -1.17
CA GLU A 132 19.50 -19.65 -1.50
C GLU A 132 19.70 -20.93 -2.34
#